data_AF-A0A522ADB8-F1
#
_entry.id   AF-A0A522ADB8-F1
#
_cell.length_a   1.000
_cell.length_b   1.000
_cell.length_c   1.000
_cell.angle_alpha   90.00
_cell.angle_beta   90.00
_cell.angle_gamma   90.00
#
_symmetry.space_group_name_H-M   'P 1'
#
loop_
_entity.id
_entity.type
_entity.pdbx_description
1 polymer ?
#
loop_
_entity_poly.entity_id
_entity_poly.type
_entity_poly.pdbx_seq_one_letter_code
_entity_poly.pdbx_strand_id
1 'polypeptide(L)'
;MRTFDHRPCSGVRVIPPAHHSPELILARKPAPKGPSRGPVVTPKRPPVKSRAKGRPAAKTTSSPTRSAAPPMWCKPSPIVLVSDATVDDALLTIATACRNHWQANLAAALVGEHPEGIHQVRVGLRRFRVFLTLFSDYLPSDQLTWLKTEAKALGDALGPARDLDVFLAELMEPLSDKGAHDANVAILMRTARNARNDAHAAAVVALTSKRYSRFMTRLNTWLTGRGWRRGDVRARRRSAESFARAVLNRRLAKIASNTKSIENMRAAKLHRLRIAVKKLRYGFEFFHAALPQKRTTRASLLLKGLQDSLGYVNDLDVAKRMLTMLSEHAADDQTRLAIIRGGRRLTATFDAAAKAARPQAVRIATRLRAQKPL
;
A
#
# COMPACT_ATOMS: atom_id res chain seq x y z
N MET A 1 44.02 36.73 32.22
CA MET A 1 43.71 37.84 31.30
C MET A 1 43.43 37.23 29.93
N ARG A 2 42.16 37.23 29.49
CA ARG A 2 41.64 38.05 28.35
C ARG A 2 42.34 37.68 27.02
N THR A 3 41.69 37.25 25.95
CA THR A 3 40.33 37.50 25.45
C THR A 3 39.86 36.41 24.47
N PHE A 4 38.54 36.17 24.48
CA PHE A 4 37.75 35.56 23.41
C PHE A 4 37.88 36.35 22.10
N ASP A 5 37.83 35.65 20.96
CA ASP A 5 37.15 36.18 19.78
C ASP A 5 36.30 35.08 19.11
N HIS A 6 35.08 35.49 18.79
CA HIS A 6 33.97 34.71 18.26
C HIS A 6 33.92 34.87 16.74
N ARG A 7 33.56 33.81 16.00
CA ARG A 7 32.56 33.82 14.90
C ARG A 7 32.36 32.42 14.27
N PRO A 8 31.23 32.16 13.58
CA PRO A 8 30.41 30.98 13.88
C PRO A 8 30.23 30.00 12.72
N CYS A 9 29.76 28.81 13.11
CA CYS A 9 29.28 27.71 12.27
C CYS A 9 28.30 28.15 11.17
N SER A 10 28.61 27.84 9.92
CA SER A 10 27.63 27.79 8.83
C SER A 10 26.91 26.43 8.87
N GLY A 11 25.69 26.46 9.42
CA GLY A 11 24.82 25.29 9.51
C GLY A 11 24.26 24.88 8.15
N VAL A 12 24.56 23.65 7.73
CA VAL A 12 23.76 22.95 6.72
C VAL A 12 22.47 22.50 7.40
N ARG A 13 21.41 23.31 7.28
CA ARG A 13 20.04 22.88 7.61
C ARG A 13 19.62 21.81 6.60
N VAL A 14 19.69 20.55 7.01
CA VAL A 14 18.93 19.48 6.36
C VAL A 14 17.47 19.67 6.74
N ILE A 15 16.70 20.32 5.86
CA ILE A 15 15.24 20.38 5.96
C ILE A 15 14.70 19.04 5.44
N PRO A 16 13.98 18.24 6.25
CA PRO A 16 13.32 17.03 5.76
C PRO A 16 12.17 17.40 4.80
N PRO A 17 11.94 16.67 3.70
CA PRO A 17 10.76 16.88 2.88
C PRO A 17 9.49 16.62 3.70
N ALA A 18 8.55 17.55 3.60
CA ALA A 18 7.20 17.41 4.10
C ALA A 18 6.45 16.30 3.35
N HIS A 19 5.39 15.80 4.00
CA HIS A 19 4.38 14.84 3.52
C HIS A 19 4.61 13.36 3.83
N HIS A 20 4.40 13.02 5.10
CA HIS A 20 3.53 11.89 5.43
C HIS A 20 2.43 12.40 6.36
N SER A 21 1.19 12.37 5.86
CA SER A 21 -0.01 12.73 6.61
C SER A 21 -0.08 11.99 7.95
N PRO A 22 -0.41 12.67 9.06
CA PRO A 22 -0.66 12.02 10.33
C PRO A 22 -2.03 11.30 10.29
N GLU A 23 -2.02 9.96 10.33
CA GLU A 23 -3.22 9.19 10.68
C GLU A 23 -3.47 9.36 12.18
N LEU A 24 -4.33 10.32 12.53
CA LEU A 24 -4.99 10.41 13.84
C LEU A 24 -6.30 9.63 13.77
N ILE A 25 -6.32 8.48 14.44
CA ILE A 25 -7.57 7.87 14.91
C ILE A 25 -8.06 8.75 16.07
N LEU A 26 -9.01 9.64 15.81
CA LEU A 26 -9.77 10.31 16.87
C LEU A 26 -11.26 9.98 16.71
N ALA A 27 -11.84 9.51 17.81
CA ALA A 27 -13.24 9.14 17.95
C ALA A 27 -14.19 10.31 17.63
N ARG A 28 -15.24 10.04 16.84
CA ARG A 28 -16.37 10.95 16.64
C ARG A 28 -17.20 11.04 17.93
N LYS A 29 -17.45 12.26 18.43
CA LYS A 29 -18.54 12.59 19.36
C LYS A 29 -19.77 13.09 18.59
N PRO A 30 -21.00 12.94 19.12
CA PRO A 30 -22.25 13.13 18.38
C PRO A 30 -22.68 14.61 18.31
N ALA A 31 -23.49 14.92 17.30
CA ALA A 31 -24.06 16.25 17.01
C ALA A 31 -25.07 16.70 18.08
N PRO A 32 -25.17 18.01 18.39
CA PRO A 32 -26.24 18.53 19.23
C PRO A 32 -27.49 18.92 18.43
N LYS A 33 -28.63 18.75 19.10
CA LYS A 33 -30.01 19.08 18.70
C LYS A 33 -30.20 20.61 18.54
N GLY A 34 -31.08 21.01 17.62
CA GLY A 34 -31.51 22.40 17.45
C GLY A 34 -32.45 22.91 18.55
N PRO A 35 -32.96 24.14 18.41
CA PRO A 35 -34.36 24.42 18.73
C PRO A 35 -35.07 25.30 17.68
N SER A 36 -36.36 25.52 17.96
CA SER A 36 -37.49 25.78 17.07
C SER A 36 -38.07 27.21 17.07
N ARG A 37 -39.04 27.45 16.17
CA ARG A 37 -40.15 28.46 16.15
C ARG A 37 -39.71 29.89 15.78
N GLY A 38 -40.35 30.70 14.92
CA GLY A 38 -41.62 30.81 14.14
C GLY A 38 -41.72 32.31 13.70
N PRO A 39 -42.82 32.91 13.19
CA PRO A 39 -43.90 32.44 12.29
C PRO A 39 -44.17 33.37 11.05
N VAL A 40 -44.90 32.82 10.06
CA VAL A 40 -46.01 33.36 9.21
C VAL A 40 -45.89 34.75 8.51
N VAL A 41 -46.18 34.79 7.19
CA VAL A 41 -47.26 35.58 6.51
C VAL A 41 -47.21 35.29 4.98
N THR A 42 -48.37 35.03 4.38
CA THR A 42 -48.67 34.98 2.91
C THR A 42 -49.66 36.13 2.59
N PRO A 43 -50.25 36.31 1.39
CA PRO A 43 -50.02 35.77 0.03
C PRO A 43 -50.03 36.89 -1.06
N LYS A 44 -49.81 36.54 -2.35
CA LYS A 44 -50.66 37.03 -3.48
C LYS A 44 -50.27 36.41 -4.83
N ARG A 45 -51.30 36.01 -5.57
CA ARG A 45 -51.43 35.64 -7.00
C ARG A 45 -52.67 36.41 -7.51
N PRO A 46 -53.07 36.40 -8.81
CA PRO A 46 -52.39 36.21 -10.10
C PRO A 46 -52.72 37.44 -11.05
N PRO A 47 -52.77 37.41 -12.41
CA PRO A 47 -53.58 36.51 -13.26
C PRO A 47 -52.92 36.00 -14.56
N VAL A 48 -53.66 35.07 -15.17
CA VAL A 48 -53.49 34.30 -16.41
C VAL A 48 -53.69 35.14 -17.67
N LYS A 49 -52.97 34.85 -18.77
CA LYS A 49 -53.50 34.86 -20.15
C LYS A 49 -52.84 33.80 -21.06
N SER A 50 -53.70 33.19 -21.86
CA SER A 50 -53.55 32.14 -22.88
C SER A 50 -52.66 32.49 -24.08
N ARG A 51 -52.11 31.48 -24.79
CA ARG A 51 -52.61 30.97 -26.10
C ARG A 51 -51.69 29.90 -26.69
N ALA A 52 -52.31 28.94 -27.38
CA ALA A 52 -51.70 27.81 -28.08
C ALA A 52 -50.99 28.18 -29.40
N LYS A 53 -49.98 27.40 -29.79
CA LYS A 53 -49.83 26.71 -31.10
C LYS A 53 -48.39 26.22 -31.31
N GLY A 54 -48.24 25.03 -31.90
CA GLY A 54 -47.00 24.62 -32.57
C GLY A 54 -46.38 23.33 -32.04
N ARG A 55 -46.83 22.19 -32.58
CA ARG A 55 -46.06 20.94 -32.58
C ARG A 55 -45.10 21.03 -33.77
N PRO A 56 -43.79 20.81 -33.56
CA PRO A 56 -43.06 20.05 -34.56
C PRO A 56 -42.13 19.00 -33.96
N ALA A 57 -42.08 17.87 -34.66
CA ALA A 57 -40.99 16.89 -34.77
C ALA A 57 -40.25 16.46 -33.49
N ALA A 58 -40.50 15.21 -33.10
CA ALA A 58 -39.64 14.45 -32.21
C ALA A 58 -38.22 14.37 -32.80
N LYS A 59 -37.34 15.27 -32.34
CA LYS A 59 -35.90 15.03 -32.37
C LYS A 59 -35.63 14.03 -31.25
N THR A 60 -35.28 12.81 -31.61
CA THR A 60 -34.53 11.89 -30.76
C THR A 60 -33.23 12.59 -30.36
N THR A 61 -33.29 13.35 -29.26
CA THR A 61 -32.11 13.80 -28.54
C THR A 61 -31.51 12.55 -27.91
N SER A 62 -30.51 11.98 -28.58
CA SER A 62 -29.54 11.11 -27.95
C SER A 62 -29.04 11.82 -26.70
N SER A 63 -29.51 11.40 -25.54
CA SER A 63 -29.00 11.90 -24.27
C SER A 63 -27.49 11.67 -24.27
N PRO A 64 -26.67 12.69 -23.97
CA PRO A 64 -25.24 12.47 -23.85
C PRO A 64 -25.06 11.44 -22.74
N THR A 65 -24.42 10.33 -23.07
CA THR A 65 -23.97 9.33 -22.10
C THR A 65 -23.26 10.11 -21.01
N ARG A 66 -23.91 10.21 -19.85
CA ARG A 66 -23.38 10.90 -18.68
C ARG A 66 -22.05 10.22 -18.38
N SER A 67 -20.96 10.88 -18.75
CA SER A 67 -19.60 10.38 -18.55
C SER A 67 -19.50 9.95 -17.10
N ALA A 68 -19.50 8.64 -16.86
CA ALA A 68 -19.40 8.12 -15.52
C ALA A 68 -18.08 8.64 -14.95
N ALA A 69 -18.11 9.24 -13.76
CA ALA A 69 -16.89 9.68 -13.10
C ALA A 69 -15.90 8.50 -13.07
N PRO A 70 -14.61 8.75 -13.33
CA PRO A 70 -13.64 7.67 -13.41
C PRO A 70 -13.66 6.85 -12.11
N PRO A 71 -13.50 5.52 -12.20
CA PRO A 71 -13.62 4.65 -11.05
C PRO A 71 -12.59 5.01 -9.98
N MET A 72 -13.07 5.41 -8.79
CA MET A 72 -12.20 5.77 -7.68
C MET A 72 -11.54 4.53 -7.06
N TRP A 73 -10.34 4.71 -6.53
CA TRP A 73 -9.67 3.70 -5.69
C TRP A 73 -10.07 3.87 -4.22
N CYS A 74 -9.91 2.81 -3.43
CA CYS A 74 -10.12 2.84 -1.99
C CYS A 74 -8.96 2.19 -1.23
N LYS A 75 -8.64 2.77 -0.06
CA LYS A 75 -7.70 2.18 0.89
C LYS A 75 -8.36 0.98 1.62
N PRO A 76 -7.57 0.10 2.25
CA PRO A 76 -8.10 -0.94 3.11
C PRO A 76 -9.10 -0.41 4.15
N SER A 77 -10.28 -1.01 4.23
CA SER A 77 -11.16 -0.80 5.39
C SER A 77 -10.59 -1.49 6.64
N PRO A 78 -10.78 -0.92 7.84
CA PRO A 78 -10.45 -1.57 9.09
C PRO A 78 -11.13 -2.94 9.20
N ILE A 79 -10.39 -3.93 9.71
CA ILE A 79 -10.94 -5.25 9.99
C ILE A 79 -11.50 -5.24 11.41
N VAL A 80 -12.79 -5.52 11.53
CA VAL A 80 -13.49 -5.60 12.81
C VAL A 80 -13.78 -7.07 13.09
N LEU A 81 -13.23 -7.58 14.19
CA LEU A 81 -13.55 -8.89 14.74
C LEU A 81 -14.48 -8.68 15.92
N VAL A 82 -15.47 -9.56 16.09
CA VAL A 82 -16.30 -9.59 17.30
C VAL A 82 -15.45 -9.97 18.52
N SER A 83 -15.85 -9.57 19.72
CA SER A 83 -15.03 -9.69 20.94
C SER A 83 -14.68 -11.14 21.31
N ASP A 84 -15.53 -12.09 20.95
CA ASP A 84 -15.39 -13.53 21.18
C ASP A 84 -15.01 -14.30 19.91
N ALA A 85 -14.53 -13.60 18.87
CA ALA A 85 -14.20 -14.19 17.58
C ALA A 85 -13.27 -15.40 17.73
N THR A 86 -13.62 -16.49 17.07
CA THR A 86 -12.76 -17.68 16.98
C THR A 86 -11.72 -17.51 15.87
N VAL A 87 -10.73 -18.40 15.83
CA VAL A 87 -9.80 -18.48 14.69
C VAL A 87 -10.55 -18.69 13.37
N ASP A 88 -11.66 -19.42 13.37
CA ASP A 88 -12.51 -19.61 12.19
C ASP A 88 -13.19 -18.32 11.72
N ASP A 89 -13.66 -17.47 12.64
CA ASP A 89 -14.25 -16.18 12.31
C ASP A 89 -13.20 -15.20 11.79
N ALA A 90 -12.01 -15.20 12.41
CA ALA A 90 -10.88 -14.41 11.93
C ALA A 90 -10.43 -14.85 10.53
N LEU A 91 -10.39 -16.16 10.25
CA LEU A 91 -10.08 -16.71 8.93
C LEU A 91 -11.01 -16.13 7.86
N LEU A 92 -12.32 -16.27 8.05
CA LEU A 92 -13.30 -15.77 7.09
C LEU A 92 -13.23 -14.25 6.94
N THR A 93 -13.21 -13.52 8.06
CA THR A 93 -13.30 -12.06 8.07
C THR A 93 -12.07 -11.43 7.41
N ILE A 94 -10.87 -11.89 7.78
CA ILE A 94 -9.62 -11.33 7.25
C ILE A 94 -9.44 -11.68 5.77
N ALA A 95 -9.68 -12.92 5.37
CA ALA A 95 -9.55 -13.34 3.99
C ALA A 95 -10.54 -12.59 3.08
N THR A 96 -11.79 -12.44 3.54
CA THR A 96 -12.82 -11.68 2.83
C THR A 96 -12.45 -10.20 2.72
N ALA A 97 -11.98 -9.57 3.80
CA ALA A 97 -11.56 -8.17 3.77
C ALA A 97 -10.37 -7.93 2.81
N CYS A 98 -9.41 -8.85 2.75
CA CYS A 98 -8.31 -8.77 1.78
C CYS A 98 -8.85 -8.86 0.35
N ARG A 99 -9.70 -9.85 0.06
CA ARG A 99 -10.30 -10.08 -1.27
C ARG A 99 -11.15 -8.92 -1.72
N ASN A 100 -12.03 -8.42 -0.87
CA ASN A 100 -12.87 -7.27 -1.16
C ASN A 100 -12.04 -6.03 -1.47
N HIS A 101 -10.92 -5.82 -0.76
CA HIS A 101 -10.06 -4.66 -1.00
C HIS A 101 -9.47 -4.64 -2.42
N TRP A 102 -8.88 -5.74 -2.90
CA TRP A 102 -8.36 -5.73 -4.27
C TRP A 102 -9.49 -5.73 -5.32
N GLN A 103 -10.62 -6.37 -5.03
CA GLN A 103 -11.77 -6.40 -5.95
C GLN A 103 -12.39 -5.00 -6.11
N ALA A 104 -12.50 -4.23 -5.02
CA ALA A 104 -13.02 -2.86 -5.05
C ALA A 104 -12.13 -1.89 -5.86
N ASN A 105 -10.85 -2.23 -6.05
CA ASN A 105 -9.90 -1.42 -6.81
C ASN A 105 -9.67 -1.91 -8.24
N LEU A 106 -10.39 -2.97 -8.67
CA LEU A 106 -10.21 -3.56 -9.99
C LEU A 106 -10.54 -2.56 -11.10
N ALA A 107 -11.66 -1.85 -11.00
CA ALA A 107 -12.05 -0.87 -12.03
C ALA A 107 -11.02 0.25 -12.20
N ALA A 108 -10.53 0.82 -11.09
CA ALA A 108 -9.47 1.84 -11.12
C ALA A 108 -8.16 1.31 -11.72
N ALA A 109 -7.80 0.05 -11.43
CA ALA A 109 -6.62 -0.60 -12.00
C ALA A 109 -6.76 -0.91 -13.50
N LEU A 110 -7.98 -1.16 -13.99
CA LEU A 110 -8.22 -1.41 -15.41
C LEU A 110 -8.18 -0.12 -16.23
N VAL A 111 -8.76 0.96 -15.71
CA VAL A 111 -8.76 2.29 -16.36
C VAL A 111 -7.36 2.89 -16.41
N GLY A 112 -6.59 2.79 -15.32
CA GLY A 112 -5.16 3.16 -15.33
C GLY A 112 -4.83 4.64 -15.30
N GLU A 113 -5.84 5.51 -15.14
CA GLU A 113 -5.68 6.97 -15.01
C GLU A 113 -4.82 7.38 -13.80
N HIS A 114 -4.84 6.60 -12.72
CA HIS A 114 -4.08 6.89 -11.51
C HIS A 114 -3.30 5.66 -11.00
N PRO A 115 -2.02 5.82 -10.59
CA PRO A 115 -1.18 4.70 -10.11
C PRO A 115 -1.75 3.98 -8.89
N GLU A 116 -2.66 4.62 -8.15
CA GLU A 116 -3.30 4.02 -6.98
C GLU A 116 -4.17 2.81 -7.31
N GLY A 117 -4.73 2.69 -8.52
CA GLY A 117 -5.55 1.53 -8.90
C GLY A 117 -4.77 0.22 -8.76
N ILE A 118 -3.68 0.07 -9.53
CA ILE A 118 -2.77 -1.08 -9.42
C ILE A 118 -2.15 -1.17 -8.03
N HIS A 119 -1.77 -0.04 -7.41
CA HIS A 119 -1.21 -0.04 -6.06
C HIS A 119 -2.14 -0.70 -5.05
N GLN A 120 -3.42 -0.34 -5.01
CA GLN A 120 -4.38 -0.89 -4.06
C GLN A 120 -4.72 -2.36 -4.31
N VAL A 121 -4.82 -2.78 -5.58
CA VAL A 121 -4.95 -4.22 -5.93
C VAL A 121 -3.76 -5.01 -5.35
N ARG A 122 -2.53 -4.51 -5.53
CA ARG A 122 -1.32 -5.12 -4.97
C ARG A 122 -1.29 -5.12 -3.45
N VAL A 123 -1.81 -4.07 -2.80
CA VAL A 123 -1.93 -4.02 -1.33
C VAL A 123 -2.85 -5.14 -0.85
N GLY A 124 -4.02 -5.31 -1.45
CA GLY A 124 -4.95 -6.40 -1.12
C GLY A 124 -4.31 -7.79 -1.29
N LEU A 125 -3.65 -8.03 -2.43
CA LEU A 125 -2.95 -9.32 -2.69
C LEU A 125 -1.81 -9.57 -1.71
N ARG A 126 -1.05 -8.54 -1.34
CA ARG A 126 0.02 -8.67 -0.34
C ARG A 126 -0.56 -9.00 1.03
N ARG A 127 -1.62 -8.32 1.46
CA ARG A 127 -2.33 -8.62 2.71
C ARG A 127 -2.80 -10.08 2.70
N PHE A 128 -3.40 -10.54 1.62
CA PHE A 128 -3.82 -11.94 1.46
C PHE A 128 -2.67 -12.94 1.59
N ARG A 129 -1.53 -12.69 0.95
CA ARG A 129 -0.36 -13.56 1.07
C ARG A 129 0.21 -13.60 2.49
N VAL A 130 0.09 -12.50 3.24
CA VAL A 130 0.44 -12.48 4.68
C VAL A 130 -0.55 -13.27 5.49
N PHE A 131 -1.85 -13.12 5.24
CA PHE A 131 -2.90 -13.94 5.81
C PHE A 131 -2.58 -15.45 5.64
N LEU A 132 -2.31 -15.91 4.41
CA LEU A 132 -1.93 -17.30 4.14
C LEU A 132 -0.67 -17.76 4.89
N THR A 133 0.23 -16.83 5.23
CA THR A 133 1.45 -17.14 6.00
C THR A 133 1.18 -17.17 7.51
N LEU A 134 0.19 -16.42 8.00
CA LEU A 134 -0.18 -16.40 9.42
C LEU A 134 -1.01 -17.62 9.79
N PHE A 135 -1.89 -18.05 8.89
CA PHE A 135 -2.82 -19.15 9.11
C PHE A 135 -2.37 -20.47 8.46
N SER A 136 -1.10 -20.61 8.07
CA SER A 136 -0.61 -21.80 7.34
C SER A 136 -0.99 -23.11 8.01
N ASP A 137 -0.92 -23.14 9.34
CA ASP A 137 -1.13 -24.35 10.15
C ASP A 137 -2.63 -24.70 10.30
N TYR A 138 -3.52 -23.81 9.84
CA TYR A 138 -4.98 -23.95 9.89
C TYR A 138 -5.60 -24.22 8.52
N LEU A 139 -4.77 -24.26 7.47
CA LEU A 139 -5.19 -24.45 6.10
C LEU A 139 -4.65 -25.78 5.56
N PRO A 140 -5.48 -26.59 4.87
CA PRO A 140 -4.99 -27.76 4.16
C PRO A 140 -3.85 -27.41 3.20
N SER A 141 -2.84 -28.28 3.11
CA SER A 141 -1.57 -27.98 2.40
C SER A 141 -1.76 -27.77 0.90
N ASP A 142 -2.64 -28.56 0.27
CA ASP A 142 -3.06 -28.41 -1.13
C ASP A 142 -3.72 -27.04 -1.34
N GLN A 143 -4.60 -26.64 -0.42
CA GLN A 143 -5.32 -25.37 -0.45
C GLN A 143 -4.37 -24.18 -0.34
N LEU A 144 -3.49 -24.24 0.65
CA LEU A 144 -2.46 -23.24 0.89
C LEU A 144 -1.54 -23.07 -0.32
N THR A 145 -1.19 -24.16 -0.99
CA THR A 145 -0.33 -24.18 -2.16
C THR A 145 -0.97 -23.44 -3.33
N TRP A 146 -2.19 -23.82 -3.75
CA TRP A 146 -2.82 -23.16 -4.90
C TRP A 146 -3.14 -21.69 -4.61
N LEU A 147 -3.58 -21.35 -3.38
CA LEU A 147 -3.85 -19.97 -2.99
C LEU A 147 -2.59 -19.09 -3.07
N LYS A 148 -1.46 -19.61 -2.58
CA LYS A 148 -0.17 -18.90 -2.67
C LYS A 148 0.30 -18.75 -4.11
N THR A 149 0.17 -19.80 -4.92
CA THR A 149 0.59 -19.79 -6.33
C THR A 149 -0.18 -18.75 -7.12
N GLU A 150 -1.52 -18.76 -7.06
CA GLU A 150 -2.33 -17.82 -7.83
C GLU A 150 -2.18 -16.37 -7.34
N ALA A 151 -2.18 -16.14 -6.02
CA ALA A 151 -1.96 -14.80 -5.48
C ALA A 151 -0.54 -14.26 -5.77
N LYS A 152 0.47 -15.15 -5.86
CA LYS A 152 1.82 -14.78 -6.29
C LYS A 152 1.85 -14.46 -7.78
N ALA A 153 1.30 -15.33 -8.63
CA ALA A 153 1.30 -15.13 -10.08
C ALA A 153 0.65 -13.79 -10.45
N LEU A 154 -0.52 -13.49 -9.87
CA LEU A 154 -1.17 -12.20 -10.06
C LEU A 154 -0.31 -11.05 -9.51
N GLY A 155 0.19 -11.17 -8.27
CA GLY A 155 1.07 -10.18 -7.68
C GLY A 155 2.35 -9.92 -8.47
N ASP A 156 2.90 -10.90 -9.17
CA ASP A 156 4.09 -10.74 -10.00
C ASP A 156 3.74 -10.03 -11.31
N ALA A 157 2.60 -10.36 -11.93
CA ALA A 157 2.12 -9.70 -13.16
C ALA A 157 1.85 -8.19 -12.98
N LEU A 158 1.35 -7.77 -11.81
CA LEU A 158 1.17 -6.34 -11.49
C LEU A 158 2.47 -5.67 -10.99
N GLY A 159 3.55 -6.44 -10.80
CA GLY A 159 4.82 -5.99 -10.23
C GLY A 159 5.46 -4.84 -11.00
N PRO A 160 5.78 -5.05 -12.28
CA PRO A 160 6.48 -4.06 -13.10
C PRO A 160 5.79 -2.70 -13.15
N ALA A 161 4.46 -2.68 -13.34
CA ALA A 161 3.69 -1.43 -13.41
C ALA A 161 3.85 -0.60 -12.11
N ARG A 162 3.70 -1.23 -10.95
CA ARG A 162 3.86 -0.52 -9.67
C ARG A 162 5.30 -0.13 -9.39
N ASP A 163 6.26 -0.96 -9.76
CA ASP A 163 7.68 -0.62 -9.57
C ASP A 163 8.05 0.61 -10.41
N LEU A 164 7.51 0.72 -11.62
CA LEU A 164 7.66 1.90 -12.48
C LEU A 164 6.89 3.13 -11.98
N ASP A 165 5.67 2.96 -11.45
CA ASP A 165 4.94 4.06 -10.80
C ASP A 165 5.75 4.63 -9.61
N VAL A 166 6.32 3.77 -8.76
CA VAL A 166 7.21 4.18 -7.66
C VAL A 166 8.45 4.87 -8.21
N PHE A 167 9.09 4.28 -9.21
CA PHE A 167 10.30 4.84 -9.80
C PHE A 167 10.07 6.24 -10.35
N LEU A 168 8.98 6.47 -11.07
CA LEU A 168 8.64 7.76 -11.64
C LEU A 168 8.27 8.80 -10.58
N ALA A 169 7.32 8.49 -9.70
CA ALA A 169 6.77 9.46 -8.75
C ALA A 169 7.61 9.65 -7.48
N GLU A 170 8.19 8.58 -6.94
CA GLU A 170 8.89 8.64 -5.65
C GLU A 170 10.40 8.83 -5.82
N LEU A 171 10.99 8.37 -6.94
CA LEU A 171 12.44 8.36 -7.13
C LEU A 171 12.94 9.40 -8.14
N MET A 172 12.24 9.56 -9.27
CA MET A 172 12.68 10.47 -10.35
C MET A 172 12.17 11.90 -10.18
N GLU A 173 10.91 12.10 -9.75
CA GLU A 173 10.31 13.43 -9.57
C GLU A 173 11.15 14.36 -8.66
N PRO A 174 11.66 13.92 -7.48
CA PRO A 174 12.50 14.77 -6.64
C PRO A 174 13.84 15.20 -7.27
N LEU A 175 14.30 14.48 -8.31
CA LEU A 175 15.51 14.84 -9.06
C LEU A 175 15.23 15.80 -10.21
N SER A 176 14.03 15.78 -10.78
CA SER A 176 13.64 16.67 -11.87
C SER A 176 13.64 18.14 -11.43
N ASP A 177 13.16 18.42 -10.21
CA ASP A 177 13.20 19.76 -9.60
C ASP A 177 14.62 20.28 -9.34
N LYS A 178 15.60 19.38 -9.14
CA LYS A 178 17.00 19.72 -8.84
C LYS A 178 17.94 19.55 -10.03
N GLY A 179 17.40 19.23 -11.21
CA GLY A 179 18.16 18.78 -12.36
C GLY A 179 17.49 19.10 -13.69
N ALA A 180 16.66 20.15 -13.73
CA ALA A 180 15.76 20.52 -14.81
C ALA A 180 16.39 20.66 -16.22
N HIS A 181 17.70 20.52 -16.36
CA HIS A 181 18.45 20.63 -17.62
C HIS A 181 19.33 19.41 -17.97
N ASP A 182 19.24 18.28 -17.26
CA ASP A 182 20.01 17.08 -17.63
C ASP A 182 19.27 16.25 -18.70
N ALA A 183 19.75 16.31 -19.94
CA ALA A 183 19.22 15.56 -21.07
C ALA A 183 19.17 14.03 -20.81
N ASN A 184 20.10 13.49 -20.03
CA ASN A 184 20.10 12.06 -19.70
C ASN A 184 18.93 11.69 -18.77
N VAL A 185 18.62 12.56 -17.81
CA VAL A 185 17.48 12.38 -16.90
C VAL A 185 16.16 12.48 -17.68
N ALA A 186 16.06 13.42 -18.63
CA ALA A 186 14.89 13.54 -19.49
C ALA A 186 14.67 12.28 -20.35
N ILE A 187 15.73 11.74 -20.95
CA ILE A 187 15.67 10.47 -21.71
C ILE A 187 15.23 9.33 -20.80
N LEU A 188 15.83 9.18 -19.62
CA LEU A 188 15.47 8.14 -18.64
C LEU A 188 13.99 8.24 -18.23
N MET A 189 13.48 9.45 -17.94
CA MET A 189 12.07 9.65 -17.59
C MET A 189 11.14 9.24 -18.73
N ARG A 190 11.46 9.61 -19.97
CA ARG A 190 10.66 9.24 -21.15
C ARG A 190 10.64 7.73 -21.34
N THR A 191 11.79 7.06 -21.28
CA THR A 191 11.87 5.59 -21.40
C THR A 191 11.10 4.89 -20.29
N ALA A 192 11.22 5.37 -19.04
CA ALA A 192 10.48 4.82 -17.91
C ALA A 192 8.95 4.98 -18.05
N ARG A 193 8.47 6.11 -18.60
CA ARG A 193 7.04 6.32 -18.89
C ARG A 193 6.50 5.36 -19.94
N ASN A 194 7.25 5.13 -21.02
CA ASN A 194 6.86 4.17 -22.06
C ASN A 194 6.79 2.76 -21.48
N ALA A 195 7.83 2.32 -20.77
CA ALA A 195 7.83 1.03 -20.09
C ALA A 195 6.69 0.89 -19.08
N ARG A 196 6.29 1.98 -18.40
CA ARG A 196 5.15 1.98 -17.47
C ARG A 196 3.85 1.70 -18.20
N ASN A 197 3.65 2.29 -19.38
CA ASN A 197 2.46 2.07 -20.19
C ASN A 197 2.36 0.61 -20.65
N ASP A 198 3.47 0.03 -21.12
CA ASP A 198 3.53 -1.37 -21.52
C ASP A 198 3.27 -2.31 -20.35
N ALA A 199 3.90 -2.03 -19.20
CA ALA A 199 3.69 -2.80 -17.98
C ALA A 199 2.24 -2.69 -17.45
N HIS A 200 1.61 -1.53 -17.60
CA HIS A 200 0.21 -1.33 -17.27
C HIS A 200 -0.70 -2.17 -18.19
N ALA A 201 -0.46 -2.14 -19.50
CA ALA A 201 -1.20 -2.97 -20.46
C ALA A 201 -1.08 -4.47 -20.13
N ALA A 202 0.14 -4.94 -19.80
CA ALA A 202 0.36 -6.32 -19.35
C ALA A 202 -0.40 -6.65 -18.04
N ALA A 203 -0.46 -5.71 -17.09
CA ALA A 203 -1.24 -5.87 -15.87
C ALA A 203 -2.75 -5.97 -16.15
N VAL A 204 -3.27 -5.18 -17.09
CA VAL A 204 -4.67 -5.24 -17.53
C VAL A 204 -4.98 -6.60 -18.16
N VAL A 205 -4.10 -7.11 -19.02
CA VAL A 205 -4.23 -8.46 -19.61
C VAL A 205 -4.30 -9.54 -18.51
N ALA A 206 -3.44 -9.44 -17.48
CA ALA A 206 -3.47 -10.38 -16.37
C ALA A 206 -4.78 -10.31 -15.57
N LEU A 207 -5.27 -9.11 -15.29
CA LEU A 207 -6.51 -8.84 -14.53
C LEU A 207 -7.79 -9.19 -15.28
N THR A 208 -7.75 -9.27 -16.62
CA THR A 208 -8.89 -9.64 -17.47
C THR A 208 -8.81 -11.08 -17.98
N SER A 209 -7.76 -11.81 -17.62
CA SER A 209 -7.53 -13.17 -18.11
C SER A 209 -8.55 -14.20 -17.58
N LYS A 210 -8.72 -15.28 -18.35
CA LYS A 210 -9.45 -16.48 -17.90
C LYS A 210 -8.85 -17.07 -16.61
N ARG A 211 -7.53 -16.98 -16.43
CA ARG A 211 -6.83 -17.42 -15.22
C ARG A 211 -7.29 -16.63 -13.99
N TYR A 212 -7.35 -15.29 -14.08
CA TYR A 212 -7.84 -14.44 -13.00
C TYR A 212 -9.30 -14.75 -12.66
N SER A 213 -10.16 -14.87 -13.67
CA SER A 213 -11.58 -15.20 -13.49
C SER A 213 -11.77 -16.55 -12.77
N ARG A 214 -10.99 -17.57 -13.15
CA ARG A 214 -10.98 -18.89 -12.49
C ARG A 214 -10.48 -18.79 -11.05
N PHE A 215 -9.39 -18.04 -10.81
CA PHE A 215 -8.86 -17.82 -9.47
C PHE A 215 -9.92 -17.18 -8.56
N MET A 216 -10.56 -16.10 -9.01
CA MET A 216 -11.59 -15.39 -8.24
C MET A 216 -12.81 -16.27 -7.98
N THR A 217 -13.26 -17.03 -8.97
CA THR A 217 -14.39 -17.97 -8.81
C THR A 217 -14.07 -19.01 -7.75
N ARG A 218 -12.93 -19.70 -7.87
CA ARG A 218 -12.49 -20.73 -6.91
C ARG A 218 -12.27 -20.15 -5.51
N LEU A 219 -11.69 -18.95 -5.41
CA LEU A 219 -11.49 -18.26 -4.14
C LEU A 219 -12.82 -17.89 -3.48
N ASN A 220 -13.80 -17.39 -4.24
CA ASN A 220 -15.10 -17.04 -3.70
C ASN A 220 -15.84 -18.28 -3.20
N THR A 221 -15.85 -19.38 -3.97
CA THR A 221 -16.41 -20.67 -3.52
C THR A 221 -15.70 -21.18 -2.26
N TRP A 222 -14.37 -21.04 -2.20
CA TRP A 222 -13.59 -21.43 -1.03
C TRP A 222 -13.93 -20.59 0.21
N LEU A 223 -14.15 -19.28 0.06
CA LEU A 223 -14.56 -18.40 1.16
C LEU A 223 -15.99 -18.70 1.64
N THR A 224 -16.96 -18.80 0.73
CA THR A 224 -18.37 -19.02 1.07
C THR A 224 -18.59 -20.41 1.68
N GLY A 225 -17.95 -21.43 1.12
CA GLY A 225 -18.00 -22.80 1.64
C GLY A 225 -17.11 -23.05 2.85
N ARG A 226 -16.39 -22.03 3.36
CA ARG A 226 -15.37 -22.17 4.42
C ARG A 226 -14.44 -23.35 4.15
N GLY A 227 -13.86 -23.41 2.96
CA GLY A 227 -13.16 -24.59 2.42
C GLY A 227 -11.99 -25.11 3.26
N TRP A 228 -11.45 -24.27 4.15
CA TRP A 228 -10.45 -24.66 5.14
C TRP A 228 -10.97 -25.61 6.24
N ARG A 229 -12.29 -25.72 6.43
CA ARG A 229 -12.92 -26.60 7.44
C ARG A 229 -12.82 -28.08 7.11
N ARG A 230 -12.27 -28.45 5.95
CA ARG A 230 -11.87 -29.84 5.65
C ARG A 230 -10.69 -30.22 6.57
N GLY A 231 -10.95 -30.82 7.72
CA GLY A 231 -9.94 -31.24 8.73
C GLY A 231 -10.33 -30.94 10.18
N ASP A 232 -9.36 -30.91 11.10
CA ASP A 232 -9.60 -30.76 12.55
C ASP A 232 -10.28 -29.44 12.94
N VAL A 233 -11.53 -29.54 13.40
CA VAL A 233 -12.39 -28.41 13.80
C VAL A 233 -11.98 -27.83 15.17
N ARG A 234 -11.32 -28.61 16.04
CA ARG A 234 -11.06 -28.20 17.44
C ARG A 234 -10.06 -27.07 17.54
N ALA A 235 -8.95 -27.12 16.80
CA ALA A 235 -7.95 -26.06 16.77
C ALA A 235 -8.53 -24.68 16.37
N ARG A 236 -9.61 -24.68 15.59
CA ARG A 236 -10.25 -23.47 15.03
C ARG A 236 -11.27 -22.80 15.94
N ARG A 237 -11.74 -23.48 16.98
CA ARG A 237 -12.63 -22.90 18.02
C ARG A 237 -11.89 -22.07 19.05
N ARG A 238 -10.55 -22.07 19.02
CA ARG A 238 -9.71 -21.24 19.89
C ARG A 238 -10.02 -19.75 19.66
N SER A 239 -9.84 -18.95 20.71
CA SER A 239 -9.94 -17.49 20.63
C SER A 239 -8.97 -16.91 19.60
N ALA A 240 -9.48 -16.01 18.74
CA ALA A 240 -8.69 -15.26 17.78
C ALA A 240 -7.64 -14.37 18.46
N GLU A 241 -7.96 -13.78 19.61
CA GLU A 241 -7.01 -12.98 20.39
C GLU A 241 -5.83 -13.84 20.87
N SER A 242 -6.11 -15.00 21.49
CA SER A 242 -5.07 -15.91 21.98
C SER A 242 -4.15 -16.36 20.84
N PHE A 243 -4.74 -16.72 19.70
CA PHE A 243 -4.00 -17.05 18.49
C PHE A 243 -3.14 -15.89 18.00
N ALA A 244 -3.71 -14.69 17.89
CA ALA A 244 -3.02 -13.48 17.44
C ALA A 244 -1.83 -13.15 18.34
N ARG A 245 -2.03 -13.12 19.66
CA ARG A 245 -0.95 -12.87 20.63
C ARG A 245 0.19 -13.88 20.46
N ALA A 246 -0.11 -15.17 20.34
CA ALA A 246 0.91 -16.21 20.17
C ALA A 246 1.74 -16.02 18.88
N VAL A 247 1.07 -15.86 17.73
CA VAL A 247 1.75 -15.74 16.42
C VAL A 247 2.51 -14.42 16.31
N LEU A 248 1.91 -13.32 16.75
CA LEU A 248 2.48 -11.99 16.59
C LEU A 248 3.63 -11.75 17.57
N ASN A 249 3.55 -12.22 18.82
CA ASN A 249 4.67 -12.15 19.76
C ASN A 249 5.87 -12.96 19.27
N ARG A 250 5.65 -14.16 18.73
CA ARG A 250 6.72 -14.99 18.13
C ARG A 250 7.43 -14.25 17.00
N ARG A 251 6.67 -13.61 16.10
CA ARG A 251 7.22 -12.84 14.97
C ARG A 251 7.91 -11.56 15.42
N LEU A 252 7.35 -10.85 16.39
CA LEU A 252 7.95 -9.66 17.00
C LEU A 252 9.30 -10.00 17.63
N ALA A 253 9.36 -11.08 18.43
CA ALA A 253 10.60 -11.57 19.04
C ALA A 253 11.65 -11.96 17.98
N LYS A 254 11.24 -12.64 16.90
CA LYS A 254 12.15 -13.00 15.80
C LYS A 254 12.70 -11.77 15.10
N ILE A 255 11.87 -10.76 14.83
CA ILE A 255 12.31 -9.48 14.24
C ILE A 255 13.28 -8.78 15.20
N ALA A 256 12.90 -8.63 16.48
CA ALA A 256 13.73 -8.01 17.50
C ALA A 256 15.11 -8.69 17.61
N SER A 257 15.15 -10.03 17.63
CA SER A 257 16.40 -10.79 17.62
C SER A 257 17.22 -10.55 16.36
N ASN A 258 16.59 -10.55 15.18
CA ASN A 258 17.30 -10.28 13.94
C ASN A 258 17.90 -8.87 13.94
N THR A 259 17.26 -7.88 14.55
CA THR A 259 17.80 -6.51 14.59
C THR A 259 19.08 -6.33 15.43
N LYS A 260 19.56 -7.34 16.18
CA LYS A 260 20.78 -7.22 17.00
C LYS A 260 22.00 -6.81 16.18
N SER A 261 22.13 -7.30 14.96
CA SER A 261 23.25 -7.00 14.06
C SER A 261 22.91 -5.96 12.99
N ILE A 262 21.82 -5.20 13.15
CA ILE A 262 21.31 -4.30 12.11
C ILE A 262 22.36 -3.29 11.62
N GLU A 263 23.25 -2.84 12.51
CA GLU A 263 24.35 -1.92 12.21
C GLU A 263 25.33 -2.45 11.17
N ASN A 264 25.55 -3.76 11.10
CA ASN A 264 26.50 -4.40 10.19
C ASN A 264 25.80 -5.25 9.11
N MET A 265 24.47 -5.17 9.01
CA MET A 265 23.74 -5.94 8.01
C MET A 265 23.98 -5.43 6.58
N ARG A 266 24.30 -6.38 5.69
CA ARG A 266 24.29 -6.21 4.24
C ARG A 266 22.88 -5.99 3.71
N ALA A 267 22.76 -5.35 2.54
CA ALA A 267 21.49 -4.99 1.90
C ALA A 267 20.49 -6.14 1.83
N ALA A 268 20.91 -7.34 1.40
CA ALA A 268 20.02 -8.51 1.30
C ALA A 268 19.37 -8.90 2.65
N LYS A 269 20.10 -8.79 3.78
CA LYS A 269 19.55 -9.08 5.12
C LYS A 269 18.59 -7.98 5.57
N LEU A 270 18.92 -6.70 5.29
CA LEU A 270 18.03 -5.57 5.55
C LEU A 270 16.72 -5.67 4.76
N HIS A 271 16.79 -6.08 3.50
CA HIS A 271 15.63 -6.32 2.65
C HIS A 271 14.71 -7.39 3.24
N ARG A 272 15.27 -8.54 3.67
CA ARG A 272 14.51 -9.61 4.34
C ARG A 272 13.88 -9.13 5.66
N LEU A 273 14.62 -8.34 6.45
CA LEU A 273 14.11 -7.73 7.68
C LEU A 273 12.93 -6.80 7.39
N ARG A 274 13.05 -5.93 6.39
CA ARG A 274 11.97 -5.02 5.96
C ARG A 274 10.71 -5.78 5.55
N ILE A 275 10.86 -6.86 4.78
CA ILE A 275 9.74 -7.74 4.44
C ILE A 275 9.09 -8.30 5.72
N ALA A 276 9.88 -8.81 6.67
CA ALA A 276 9.36 -9.36 7.91
C ALA A 276 8.59 -8.31 8.74
N VAL A 277 9.14 -7.10 8.87
CA VAL A 277 8.48 -5.95 9.52
C VAL A 277 7.15 -5.64 8.86
N LYS A 278 7.11 -5.56 7.54
CA LYS A 278 5.88 -5.29 6.79
C LYS A 278 4.83 -6.38 6.99
N LYS A 279 5.25 -7.65 6.99
CA LYS A 279 4.33 -8.78 7.29
C LYS A 279 3.76 -8.70 8.70
N LEU A 280 4.58 -8.32 9.70
CA LEU A 280 4.10 -8.18 11.08
C LEU A 280 3.11 -7.01 11.21
N ARG A 281 3.35 -5.88 10.54
CA ARG A 281 2.41 -4.75 10.51
C ARG A 281 1.03 -5.16 9.98
N TYR A 282 0.97 -5.90 8.87
CA TYR A 282 -0.31 -6.44 8.39
C TYR A 282 -0.97 -7.39 9.40
N GLY A 283 -0.17 -8.17 10.14
CA GLY A 283 -0.68 -8.99 11.23
C GLY A 283 -1.33 -8.14 12.34
N PHE A 284 -0.72 -7.01 12.72
CA PHE A 284 -1.34 -6.07 13.66
C PHE A 284 -2.60 -5.43 13.12
N GLU A 285 -2.64 -5.05 11.84
CA GLU A 285 -3.84 -4.51 11.20
C GLU A 285 -4.99 -5.53 11.20
N PHE A 286 -4.70 -6.81 10.99
CA PHE A 286 -5.71 -7.87 10.96
C PHE A 286 -6.39 -8.11 12.30
N PHE A 287 -5.62 -8.04 13.38
CA PHE A 287 -6.10 -8.32 14.73
C PHE A 287 -6.23 -7.06 15.58
N HIS A 288 -6.23 -5.89 14.96
CA HIS A 288 -6.23 -4.61 15.68
C HIS A 288 -7.36 -4.54 16.72
N ALA A 289 -8.59 -4.89 16.34
CA ALA A 289 -9.74 -4.87 17.24
C ALA A 289 -9.66 -5.89 18.39
N ALA A 290 -8.94 -7.01 18.19
CA ALA A 290 -8.85 -8.11 19.14
C ALA A 290 -7.63 -8.02 20.07
N LEU A 291 -6.76 -7.01 19.93
CA LEU A 291 -5.51 -6.90 20.68
C LEU A 291 -5.52 -5.73 21.67
N PRO A 292 -4.71 -5.79 22.74
CA PRO A 292 -4.53 -4.67 23.67
C PRO A 292 -4.01 -3.41 22.95
N GLN A 293 -4.81 -2.34 22.93
CA GLN A 293 -4.56 -1.17 22.08
C GLN A 293 -3.24 -0.45 22.41
N LYS A 294 -2.96 -0.21 23.70
CA LYS A 294 -1.77 0.55 24.13
C LYS A 294 -0.46 -0.11 23.68
N ARG A 295 -0.36 -1.43 23.85
CA ARG A 295 0.87 -2.19 23.51
C ARG A 295 1.01 -2.38 22.00
N THR A 296 -0.09 -2.70 21.32
CA THR A 296 -0.12 -2.89 19.87
C THR A 296 0.21 -1.60 19.12
N THR A 297 -0.31 -0.46 19.60
CA THR A 297 0.01 0.86 19.03
C THR A 297 1.50 1.18 19.17
N ARG A 298 2.08 0.98 20.36
CA ARG A 298 3.53 1.18 20.57
C ARG A 298 4.37 0.29 19.67
N ALA A 299 4.02 -0.99 19.56
CA ALA A 299 4.67 -1.94 18.66
C ALA A 299 4.63 -1.45 17.21
N SER A 300 3.44 -1.05 16.77
CA SER A 300 3.17 -0.61 15.40
C SER A 300 3.95 0.64 15.04
N LEU A 301 4.06 1.59 15.96
CA LEU A 301 4.87 2.81 15.77
C LEU A 301 6.37 2.49 15.62
N LEU A 302 6.91 1.58 16.43
CA LEU A 302 8.30 1.15 16.31
C LEU A 302 8.55 0.41 15.00
N LEU A 303 7.66 -0.49 14.60
CA LEU A 303 7.75 -1.20 13.32
C LEU A 303 7.61 -0.26 12.13
N LYS A 304 6.75 0.76 12.22
CA LYS A 304 6.62 1.81 11.19
C LYS A 304 7.94 2.56 11.06
N GLY A 305 8.48 3.09 12.16
CA GLY A 305 9.77 3.80 12.12
C GLY A 305 10.91 2.93 11.60
N LEU A 306 10.96 1.64 11.98
CA LEU A 306 11.97 0.71 11.46
C LEU A 306 11.78 0.48 9.95
N GLN A 307 10.54 0.34 9.48
CA GLN A 307 10.26 0.20 8.05
C GLN A 307 10.68 1.45 7.28
N ASP A 308 10.41 2.64 7.81
CA ASP A 308 10.71 3.91 7.18
C ASP A 308 12.23 4.10 7.07
N SER A 309 12.99 3.79 8.13
CA SER A 309 14.47 3.82 8.07
C SER A 309 15.05 2.78 7.09
N LEU A 310 14.37 1.65 6.90
CA LEU A 310 14.75 0.62 5.91
C LEU A 310 14.17 0.89 4.50
N GLY A 311 13.39 1.96 4.33
CA GLY A 311 12.75 2.34 3.07
C GLY A 311 13.79 2.62 1.99
N TYR A 312 14.77 3.46 2.30
CA TYR A 312 15.84 3.86 1.36
C TYR A 312 16.64 2.69 0.77
N VAL A 313 16.84 1.60 1.53
CA VAL A 313 17.50 0.38 1.02
C VAL A 313 16.65 -0.26 -0.08
N ASN A 314 15.34 -0.32 0.12
CA ASN A 314 14.43 -0.82 -0.90
C ASN A 314 14.36 0.10 -2.12
N ASP A 315 14.41 1.41 -1.90
CA ASP A 315 14.28 2.39 -2.97
C ASP A 315 15.52 2.36 -3.86
N LEU A 316 16.71 2.18 -3.27
CA LEU A 316 17.95 1.89 -3.99
C LEU A 316 17.86 0.57 -4.78
N ASP A 317 17.33 -0.49 -4.18
CA ASP A 317 17.14 -1.79 -4.87
C ASP A 317 16.15 -1.67 -6.05
N VAL A 318 15.07 -0.89 -5.90
CA VAL A 318 14.10 -0.60 -6.98
C VAL A 318 14.77 0.21 -8.07
N ALA A 319 15.47 1.31 -7.71
CA ALA A 319 16.19 2.14 -8.67
C ALA A 319 17.16 1.33 -9.52
N LYS A 320 18.02 0.52 -8.89
CA LYS A 320 18.99 -0.34 -9.61
C LYS A 320 18.29 -1.30 -10.57
N ARG A 321 17.26 -2.01 -10.10
CA ARG A 321 16.51 -2.96 -10.93
C ARG A 321 15.83 -2.28 -12.12
N MET A 322 15.22 -1.12 -11.92
CA MET A 322 14.58 -0.37 -13.00
C MET A 322 15.60 0.13 -14.01
N LEU A 323 16.74 0.67 -13.56
CA LEU A 323 17.81 1.11 -14.45
C LEU A 323 18.37 -0.03 -15.30
N THR A 324 18.59 -1.21 -14.72
CA THR A 324 19.01 -2.41 -15.47
C THR A 324 17.97 -2.79 -16.51
N MET A 325 16.70 -2.94 -16.11
CA MET A 325 15.62 -3.31 -17.02
C MET A 325 15.47 -2.32 -18.17
N LEU A 326 15.49 -1.02 -17.89
CA LEU A 326 15.36 0.03 -18.91
C LEU A 326 16.57 0.07 -19.84
N SER A 327 17.78 -0.23 -19.34
CA SER A 327 19.01 -0.28 -20.16
C SER A 327 19.04 -1.48 -21.10
N GLU A 328 18.52 -2.62 -20.67
CA GLU A 328 18.40 -3.85 -21.47
C GLU A 328 17.41 -3.68 -22.61
N HIS A 329 16.31 -2.94 -22.38
CA HIS A 329 15.26 -2.66 -23.37
C HIS A 329 15.43 -1.29 -24.06
N ALA A 330 16.62 -0.69 -23.98
CA ALA A 330 16.89 0.57 -24.66
C ALA A 330 16.83 0.40 -26.19
N ALA A 331 16.23 1.36 -26.89
CA ALA A 331 16.05 1.32 -28.34
C ALA A 331 17.38 1.36 -29.11
N ASP A 332 18.38 2.05 -28.55
CA ASP A 332 19.70 2.25 -29.12
C ASP A 332 20.76 2.45 -28.00
N ASP A 333 22.03 2.41 -28.39
CA ASP A 333 23.15 2.57 -27.45
C ASP A 333 23.21 3.97 -26.82
N GLN A 334 22.75 5.01 -27.53
CA GLN A 334 22.71 6.36 -27.00
C GLN A 334 21.72 6.47 -25.83
N THR A 335 20.54 5.87 -25.97
CA THR A 335 19.50 5.77 -24.95
C THR A 335 19.99 4.95 -23.76
N ARG A 336 20.66 3.82 -24.02
CA ARG A 336 21.29 3.00 -22.98
C ARG A 336 22.30 3.80 -22.16
N LEU A 337 23.20 4.54 -22.82
CA LEU A 337 24.19 5.39 -22.16
C LEU A 337 23.53 6.52 -21.35
N ALA A 338 22.47 7.13 -21.88
CA ALA A 338 21.70 8.15 -21.17
C ALA A 338 21.05 7.59 -19.88
N ILE A 339 20.45 6.40 -19.94
CA ILE A 339 19.88 5.72 -18.76
C ILE A 339 20.95 5.46 -17.70
N ILE A 340 22.12 4.94 -18.10
CA ILE A 340 23.23 4.67 -17.18
C ILE A 340 23.71 5.97 -16.52
N ARG A 341 23.91 7.04 -17.31
CA ARG A 341 24.39 8.34 -16.81
C ARG A 341 23.38 8.99 -15.87
N GLY A 342 22.10 9.06 -16.27
CA GLY A 342 21.02 9.58 -15.43
C GLY A 342 20.82 8.77 -14.14
N GLY A 343 21.00 7.44 -14.23
CA GLY A 343 20.85 6.51 -13.11
C GLY A 343 21.97 6.59 -12.05
N ARG A 344 23.18 7.04 -12.40
CA ARG A 344 24.28 7.19 -11.43
C ARG A 344 23.94 8.21 -10.34
N ARG A 345 23.36 9.35 -10.72
CA ARG A 345 22.93 10.40 -9.77
C ARG A 345 21.83 9.90 -8.83
N LEU A 346 20.87 9.17 -9.37
CA LEU A 346 19.77 8.55 -8.64
C LEU A 346 20.31 7.58 -7.57
N THR A 347 21.11 6.61 -8.00
CA THR A 347 21.63 5.56 -7.12
C THR A 347 22.57 6.11 -6.03
N ALA A 348 23.40 7.11 -6.34
CA ALA A 348 24.24 7.78 -5.34
C ALA A 348 23.41 8.48 -4.25
N THR A 349 22.32 9.15 -4.64
CA THR A 349 21.44 9.86 -3.70
C THR A 349 20.77 8.89 -2.73
N PHE A 350 20.23 7.77 -3.22
CA PHE A 350 19.58 6.78 -2.35
C PHE A 350 20.57 5.96 -1.52
N ASP A 351 21.78 5.71 -2.01
CA ASP A 351 22.84 5.08 -1.22
C ASP A 351 23.24 5.95 -0.01
N ALA A 352 23.40 7.26 -0.23
CA ALA A 352 23.67 8.21 0.85
C ALA A 352 22.52 8.27 1.87
N ALA A 353 21.27 8.33 1.41
CA ALA A 353 20.10 8.32 2.30
C ALA A 353 19.99 7.02 3.11
N ALA A 354 20.26 5.86 2.50
CA ALA A 354 20.26 4.56 3.18
C ALA A 354 21.35 4.48 4.27
N LYS A 355 22.53 5.04 4.02
CA LYS A 355 23.60 5.16 5.03
C LYS A 355 23.18 6.10 6.17
N ALA A 356 22.63 7.26 5.87
CA ALA A 356 22.20 8.25 6.85
C ALA A 356 21.04 7.75 7.76
N ALA A 357 20.17 6.88 7.25
CA ALA A 357 19.06 6.30 8.01
C ALA A 357 19.48 5.18 8.98
N ARG A 358 20.69 4.63 8.85
CA ARG A 358 21.16 3.46 9.62
C ARG A 358 21.21 3.72 11.14
N PRO A 359 21.73 4.85 11.66
CA PRO A 359 21.70 5.12 13.10
C PRO A 359 20.28 5.17 13.68
N GLN A 360 19.32 5.73 12.92
CA GLN A 360 17.92 5.75 13.33
C GLN A 360 17.33 4.34 13.42
N ALA A 361 17.63 3.48 12.44
CA ALA A 361 17.23 2.07 12.47
C ALA A 361 17.80 1.33 13.70
N VAL A 362 19.06 1.59 14.08
CA VAL A 362 19.69 1.02 15.28
C VAL A 362 18.96 1.48 16.56
N ARG A 363 18.66 2.77 16.71
CA ARG A 363 17.93 3.31 17.86
C ARG A 363 16.55 2.66 18.01
N ILE A 364 15.81 2.54 16.91
CA ILE A 364 14.48 1.92 16.91
C ILE A 364 14.57 0.43 17.22
N ALA A 365 15.55 -0.27 16.67
CA ALA A 365 15.82 -1.67 16.95
C ALA A 365 16.07 -1.93 18.44
N THR A 366 16.84 -1.07 19.11
CA THR A 366 17.06 -1.16 20.57
C THR A 366 15.74 -1.05 21.34
N ARG A 367 14.89 -0.08 20.99
CA ARG A 367 13.57 0.09 21.63
C ARG A 367 12.63 -1.08 21.35
N LEU A 368 12.70 -1.67 20.15
CA LEU A 368 11.93 -2.85 19.77
C LEU A 368 12.33 -4.08 20.59
N ARG A 369 13.62 -4.26 20.88
CA ARG A 369 14.13 -5.35 21.73
C ARG A 369 13.69 -5.22 23.19
N ALA A 370 13.56 -4.00 23.69
CA ALA A 370 13.07 -3.73 25.05
C ALA A 370 11.53 -3.84 25.18
N GLN A 371 10.82 -4.15 24.10
CA GLN A 371 9.37 -4.19 24.11
C GLN A 371 8.85 -5.46 24.81
N LYS A 372 7.92 -5.28 25.75
CA LYS A 372 7.20 -6.40 26.36
C LYS A 372 6.26 -7.08 25.34
N PRO A 373 5.98 -8.39 25.49
CA PRO A 373 4.96 -9.07 24.70
C PRO A 373 3.60 -8.37 24.80
N LEU A 374 2.79 -8.52 23.74
CA LEU A 374 1.42 -7.98 23.64
C LEU A 374 0.57 -8.44 24.81
#